data_AF-A0A0G0RN73-F1
#
_entry.id   AF-A0A0G0RN73-F1
#
_cell.length_a   1.000
_cell.length_b   1.000
_cell.length_c   1.000
_cell.angle_alpha   90.00
_cell.angle_beta   90.00
_cell.angle_gamma   90.00
#
_symmetry.space_group_name_H-M   'P 1'
#
loop_
_entity.id
_entity.type
_entity.pdbx_description
1 polymer ?
#
loop_
_entity_poly.entity_id
_entity_poly.type
_entity_poly.pdbx_seq_one_letter_code
_entity_poly.pdbx_strand_id
1 'polypeptide(L)'
;MNDDQNLKKIELKIYGMTCNSCEVLVLQKFKQIAGIEKAYAHYKEGKAEIYCTVEPTMSYLQEMLSEYNFKVSYWGDREKKEPETQKPQASAIDFLKILPILLLVAAVYLVFKRFNFSPPIQNTESLNLWVIFVTGLTVGGLTCLAVQGGLLASVIAAREEESALGKGTAKHAMYATGVFLITKYIAYVALGFILGAFGGALNIGGRVQTVMQLAAGIYMISVALNLLNIHPIFRYAIIQPPRFLTKIVRNQSKSKDLFAPSLLGGMTIFIPCGTTIAMEALAISSANAFVGASIMAVFILGTMPLFFGIGAITSIMGEAFKSKFLKLAAVAVIYLGITSINGSLTALGSPFTLQSIADNFPKISLGNSDKTSQSGQLLSQNAEIEVTTSGYTPDYLKVKKGKEVTLTLKSKDAYSCASAFRIPAMGVSVNLKANDTKTVKFTPQKAGKITFACSMGMYRGVIEVI
;
A
#
# COMPACT_ATOMS: atom_id res chain seq x y z
N MET A 1 -36.77 6.79 -37.25
CA MET A 1 -37.91 5.87 -37.05
C MET A 1 -37.73 5.24 -35.69
N ASN A 2 -38.70 5.48 -34.79
CA ASN A 2 -38.68 5.10 -33.37
C ASN A 2 -39.07 3.62 -33.21
N ASP A 3 -38.16 2.79 -32.71
CA ASP A 3 -38.40 1.37 -32.38
C ASP A 3 -38.44 1.13 -30.84
N ASP A 4 -38.69 2.15 -30.02
CA ASP A 4 -38.72 2.02 -28.55
C ASP A 4 -40.15 1.84 -27.97
N GLN A 5 -41.15 1.42 -28.76
CA GLN A 5 -42.57 1.52 -28.35
C GLN A 5 -43.19 0.34 -27.59
N ASN A 6 -42.44 -0.61 -27.02
CA ASN A 6 -43.04 -1.55 -26.04
C ASN A 6 -42.06 -2.21 -25.05
N LEU A 7 -40.94 -1.54 -24.71
CA LEU A 7 -40.01 -2.06 -23.72
C LEU A 7 -40.43 -1.70 -22.30
N LYS A 8 -40.75 -2.71 -21.49
CA LYS A 8 -41.04 -2.53 -20.07
C LYS A 8 -39.72 -2.35 -19.32
N LYS A 9 -39.58 -1.21 -18.64
CA LYS A 9 -38.45 -0.94 -17.74
C LYS A 9 -38.71 -1.56 -16.37
N ILE A 10 -37.78 -2.39 -15.91
CA ILE A 10 -37.80 -2.97 -14.56
C ILE A 10 -36.52 -2.53 -13.84
N GLU A 11 -36.69 -2.00 -12.63
CA GLU A 11 -35.59 -1.62 -11.76
C GLU A 11 -35.41 -2.65 -10.65
N LEU A 12 -34.21 -3.21 -10.58
CA LEU A 12 -33.80 -4.25 -9.66
C LEU A 12 -32.72 -3.71 -8.72
N LYS A 13 -32.72 -4.22 -7.50
CA LYS A 13 -31.65 -4.04 -6.52
C LYS A 13 -30.92 -5.36 -6.34
N ILE A 14 -29.62 -5.34 -6.59
CA ILE A 14 -28.74 -6.49 -6.53
C ILE A 14 -27.77 -6.33 -5.36
N TYR A 15 -27.91 -7.20 -4.37
CA TYR A 15 -27.03 -7.29 -3.22
C TYR A 15 -25.81 -8.16 -3.54
N GLY A 16 -24.65 -7.77 -3.01
CA GLY A 16 -23.38 -8.50 -3.19
C GLY A 16 -22.48 -7.95 -4.29
N MET A 17 -22.95 -6.99 -5.11
CA MET A 17 -22.07 -6.30 -6.06
C MET A 17 -21.04 -5.45 -5.31
N THR A 18 -19.75 -5.72 -5.55
CA THR A 18 -18.63 -5.02 -4.87
C THR A 18 -17.65 -4.37 -5.84
N CYS A 19 -17.67 -4.74 -7.12
CA CYS A 19 -16.76 -4.19 -8.13
C CYS A 19 -17.44 -4.04 -9.50
N ASN A 20 -16.74 -3.34 -10.41
CA ASN A 20 -17.16 -3.18 -11.81
C ASN A 20 -17.22 -4.52 -12.57
N SER A 21 -16.48 -5.55 -12.14
CA SER A 21 -16.63 -6.90 -12.70
C SER A 21 -17.98 -7.51 -12.34
N CYS A 22 -18.49 -7.29 -11.12
CA CYS A 22 -19.86 -7.70 -10.75
C CYS A 22 -20.91 -7.01 -11.64
N GLU A 23 -20.71 -5.73 -11.95
CA GLU A 23 -21.57 -4.98 -12.89
C GLU A 23 -21.59 -5.64 -14.27
N VAL A 24 -20.42 -5.94 -14.82
CA VAL A 24 -20.28 -6.60 -16.13
C VAL A 24 -20.88 -8.01 -16.13
N LEU A 25 -20.68 -8.78 -15.06
CA LEU A 25 -21.19 -10.15 -14.93
C LEU A 25 -22.72 -10.16 -14.89
N VAL A 26 -23.32 -9.30 -14.06
CA VAL A 26 -24.78 -9.11 -13.98
C VAL A 26 -25.33 -8.73 -15.36
N LEU A 27 -24.69 -7.78 -16.04
CA LEU A 27 -25.08 -7.36 -17.39
C LEU A 27 -25.05 -8.51 -18.40
N GLN A 28 -24.00 -9.33 -18.36
CA GLN A 28 -23.83 -10.44 -19.27
C GLN A 28 -24.89 -11.52 -19.04
N LYS A 29 -25.20 -11.83 -17.78
CA LYS A 29 -26.25 -12.80 -17.43
C LYS A 29 -27.64 -12.30 -17.82
N PHE A 30 -27.95 -11.02 -17.57
CA PHE A 30 -29.24 -10.45 -18.00
C PHE A 30 -29.40 -10.42 -19.51
N LYS A 31 -28.33 -10.18 -20.28
CA LYS A 31 -28.40 -10.26 -21.76
C LYS A 31 -28.61 -11.67 -22.31
N GLN A 32 -28.35 -12.71 -21.54
CA GLN A 32 -28.61 -14.10 -21.93
C GLN A 32 -30.06 -14.51 -21.74
N ILE A 33 -30.86 -13.71 -21.02
CA ILE A 33 -32.27 -13.97 -20.78
C ILE A 33 -33.07 -13.61 -22.03
N ALA A 34 -33.81 -14.59 -22.56
CA ALA A 34 -34.71 -14.37 -23.68
C ALA A 34 -35.77 -13.32 -23.31
N GLY A 35 -35.91 -12.28 -24.15
CA GLY A 35 -36.85 -11.18 -23.93
C GLY A 35 -36.25 -9.92 -23.28
N ILE A 36 -34.96 -9.91 -22.90
CA ILE A 36 -34.26 -8.69 -22.45
C ILE A 36 -33.47 -8.08 -23.61
N GLU A 37 -33.81 -6.85 -24.00
CA GLU A 37 -33.15 -6.14 -25.11
C GLU A 37 -32.01 -5.23 -24.64
N LYS A 38 -32.19 -4.54 -23.52
CA LYS A 38 -31.17 -3.66 -22.92
C LYS A 38 -31.08 -3.93 -21.43
N ALA A 39 -29.86 -3.94 -20.90
CA ALA A 39 -29.60 -4.07 -19.47
C ALA A 39 -28.50 -3.09 -19.07
N TYR A 40 -28.67 -2.47 -17.90
CA TYR A 40 -27.74 -1.57 -17.23
C TYR A 40 -27.58 -2.04 -15.79
N ALA A 41 -26.37 -1.96 -15.25
CA ALA A 41 -26.12 -2.24 -13.85
C ALA A 41 -25.16 -1.18 -13.32
N HIS A 42 -25.24 -0.92 -12.02
CA HIS A 42 -24.42 0.06 -11.32
C HIS A 42 -24.00 -0.51 -9.97
N TYR A 43 -22.76 -1.02 -9.89
CA TYR A 43 -22.27 -1.66 -8.65
C TYR A 43 -22.17 -0.67 -7.46
N LYS A 44 -21.97 0.61 -7.75
CA LYS A 44 -21.88 1.67 -6.72
C LYS A 44 -23.19 1.87 -5.96
N GLU A 45 -24.31 1.71 -6.66
CA GLU A 45 -25.66 1.89 -6.12
C GLU A 45 -26.34 0.55 -5.79
N GLY A 46 -25.77 -0.57 -6.25
CA GLY A 46 -26.43 -1.86 -6.17
C GLY A 46 -27.68 -1.93 -7.06
N LYS A 47 -27.80 -1.07 -8.09
CA LYS A 47 -28.97 -0.95 -8.95
C LYS A 47 -28.72 -1.67 -10.28
N ALA A 48 -29.75 -2.32 -10.83
CA ALA A 48 -29.77 -2.76 -12.21
C ALA A 48 -31.10 -2.39 -12.87
N GLU A 49 -31.05 -2.03 -14.15
CA GLU A 49 -32.20 -1.67 -14.97
C GLU A 49 -32.24 -2.58 -16.17
N ILE A 50 -33.36 -3.29 -16.36
CA ILE A 50 -33.57 -4.15 -17.52
C ILE A 50 -34.76 -3.61 -18.34
N TYR A 51 -34.60 -3.65 -19.66
CA TYR A 51 -35.61 -3.28 -20.64
C TYR A 51 -35.98 -4.56 -21.38
N CYS A 52 -37.21 -5.01 -21.19
CA CYS A 52 -37.66 -6.32 -21.66
C CYS A 52 -39.01 -6.24 -22.36
N THR A 53 -39.20 -7.13 -23.33
CA THR A 53 -40.49 -7.36 -24.02
C THR A 53 -41.34 -8.36 -23.23
N VAL A 54 -40.72 -9.31 -22.55
CA VAL A 54 -41.36 -10.27 -21.63
C VAL A 54 -40.70 -10.14 -20.26
N GLU A 55 -41.51 -9.92 -19.22
CA GLU A 55 -41.02 -9.76 -17.86
C GLU A 55 -40.53 -11.10 -17.28
N PRO A 56 -39.25 -11.21 -16.91
CA PRO A 56 -38.71 -12.43 -16.30
C PRO A 56 -39.17 -12.56 -14.84
N THR A 57 -39.47 -13.79 -14.42
CA THR A 57 -39.87 -14.09 -13.03
C THR A 57 -38.72 -13.85 -12.05
N MET A 58 -39.00 -13.25 -10.89
CA MET A 58 -38.00 -13.01 -9.84
C MET A 58 -37.25 -14.26 -9.38
N SER A 59 -37.92 -15.42 -9.32
CA SER A 59 -37.30 -16.70 -8.96
C SER A 59 -36.21 -17.10 -9.95
N TYR A 60 -36.43 -16.84 -11.24
CA TYR A 60 -35.48 -17.14 -12.31
C TYR A 60 -34.27 -16.18 -12.27
N LEU A 61 -34.53 -14.88 -12.01
CA LEU A 61 -33.45 -13.91 -11.79
C LEU A 61 -32.60 -14.27 -10.56
N GLN A 62 -33.24 -14.74 -9.48
CA GLN A 62 -32.56 -15.14 -8.26
C GLN A 62 -31.74 -16.43 -8.44
N GLU A 63 -32.25 -17.42 -9.17
CA GLU A 63 -31.54 -18.66 -9.48
C GLU A 63 -30.27 -18.38 -10.30
N MET A 64 -30.39 -17.59 -11.36
CA MET A 64 -29.28 -17.19 -12.24
C MET A 64 -28.13 -16.46 -11.54
N LEU A 65 -28.45 -15.73 -10.46
CA LEU A 65 -27.50 -14.92 -9.71
C LEU A 65 -27.08 -15.58 -8.38
N SER A 66 -27.75 -16.66 -7.98
CA SER A 66 -27.44 -17.41 -6.75
C SER A 66 -26.07 -18.10 -6.81
N GLU A 67 -25.65 -18.55 -8.01
CA GLU A 67 -24.33 -19.13 -8.28
C GLU A 67 -23.18 -18.19 -7.87
N TYR A 68 -23.43 -16.88 -7.91
CA TYR A 68 -22.46 -15.82 -7.59
C TYR A 68 -22.73 -15.17 -6.22
N ASN A 69 -23.58 -15.77 -5.40
CA ASN A 69 -23.99 -15.28 -4.08
C ASN A 69 -24.61 -13.88 -4.12
N PHE A 70 -25.23 -13.51 -5.24
CA PHE A 70 -25.98 -12.26 -5.37
C PHE A 70 -27.46 -12.48 -5.03
N LYS A 71 -28.07 -11.48 -4.39
CA LYS A 71 -29.52 -11.48 -4.10
C LYS A 71 -30.20 -10.38 -4.90
N VAL A 72 -31.38 -10.67 -5.44
CA VAL A 72 -32.13 -9.75 -6.30
C VAL A 72 -33.45 -9.40 -5.65
N SER A 73 -33.83 -8.13 -5.71
CA SER A 73 -35.15 -7.64 -5.27
C SER A 73 -35.60 -6.52 -6.20
N TYR A 74 -36.89 -6.17 -6.21
CA TYR A 74 -37.33 -4.97 -6.91
C TYR A 74 -36.85 -3.71 -6.21
N TRP A 75 -36.49 -2.69 -6.99
CA TRP A 75 -36.01 -1.41 -6.46
C TRP A 75 -37.08 -0.68 -5.62
N GLY A 76 -38.36 -0.91 -5.93
CA GLY A 76 -39.52 -0.26 -5.31
C GLY A 76 -40.13 -0.99 -4.10
N ASP A 77 -39.72 -2.23 -3.80
CA ASP A 77 -40.28 -2.98 -2.67
C ASP A 77 -39.75 -2.43 -1.33
N ARG A 78 -40.47 -1.44 -0.80
CA ARG A 78 -40.36 -1.00 0.59
C ARG A 78 -41.18 -1.90 1.53
N GLU A 79 -41.09 -3.23 1.43
CA GLU A 79 -41.57 -4.12 2.51
C GLU A 79 -41.23 -5.59 2.23
N LYS A 80 -40.02 -5.98 2.64
CA LYS A 80 -39.78 -7.20 3.42
C LYS A 80 -38.40 -7.06 4.04
N LYS A 81 -38.40 -6.99 5.38
CA LYS A 81 -37.23 -6.87 6.24
C LYS A 81 -36.11 -7.80 5.78
N GLU A 82 -34.88 -7.28 5.82
CA GLU A 82 -33.65 -8.07 5.90
C GLU A 82 -33.88 -9.30 6.82
N PRO A 83 -33.54 -10.53 6.42
CA PRO A 83 -33.02 -11.47 7.39
C PRO A 83 -31.66 -10.91 7.82
N GLU A 84 -31.66 -10.28 8.99
CA GLU A 84 -30.54 -9.72 9.74
C GLU A 84 -29.16 -9.81 9.07
N THR A 85 -28.74 -8.71 8.46
CA THR A 85 -27.34 -8.28 8.51
C THR A 85 -27.34 -6.75 8.45
N GLN A 86 -27.81 -6.18 9.56
CA GLN A 86 -27.60 -4.82 10.06
C GLN A 86 -27.09 -3.78 9.05
N LYS A 87 -28.02 -2.95 8.56
CA LYS A 87 -27.74 -1.58 8.10
C LYS A 87 -26.90 -0.80 9.14
N PRO A 88 -25.90 0.01 8.71
CA PRO A 88 -25.09 0.80 9.60
C PRO A 88 -25.85 2.06 10.05
N GLN A 89 -26.48 1.99 11.22
CA GLN A 89 -26.40 3.14 12.12
C GLN A 89 -24.94 3.25 12.53
N ALA A 90 -24.34 4.43 12.42
CA ALA A 90 -23.08 4.74 13.08
C ALA A 90 -23.29 4.68 14.61
N SER A 91 -23.38 3.47 15.14
CA SER A 91 -23.51 3.11 16.53
C SER A 91 -22.31 2.23 16.89
N ALA A 92 -21.94 2.24 18.16
CA ALA A 92 -20.67 1.75 18.72
C ALA A 92 -20.24 0.29 18.37
N ILE A 93 -21.05 -0.45 17.61
CA ILE A 93 -20.87 -1.86 17.25
C ILE A 93 -19.84 -2.04 16.11
N ASP A 94 -19.66 -1.06 15.21
CA ASP A 94 -18.63 -1.16 14.15
C ASP A 94 -17.20 -0.99 14.71
N PHE A 95 -17.02 -0.26 15.81
CA PHE A 95 -15.74 -0.17 16.52
C PHE A 95 -15.33 -1.51 17.15
N LEU A 96 -16.29 -2.36 17.54
CA LEU A 96 -16.02 -3.66 18.13
C LEU A 96 -15.44 -4.66 17.11
N LYS A 97 -15.75 -4.50 15.81
CA LYS A 97 -15.13 -5.27 14.71
C LYS A 97 -13.72 -4.79 14.38
N ILE A 98 -13.39 -3.53 14.69
CA ILE A 98 -12.05 -2.95 14.49
C ILE A 98 -11.09 -3.39 15.60
N LEU A 99 -11.59 -3.59 16.83
CA LEU A 99 -10.79 -3.99 17.99
C LEU A 99 -9.93 -5.27 17.79
N PRO A 100 -10.45 -6.40 17.26
CA PRO A 100 -9.63 -7.59 17.02
C PRO A 100 -8.57 -7.36 15.92
N ILE A 101 -8.88 -6.52 14.92
CA ILE A 101 -7.94 -6.16 13.85
C ILE A 101 -6.82 -5.31 14.44
N LEU A 102 -7.14 -4.34 15.30
CA LEU A 102 -6.20 -3.45 15.96
C LEU A 102 -5.32 -4.22 16.97
N LEU A 103 -5.89 -5.18 17.71
CA LEU A 103 -5.15 -6.11 18.55
C LEU A 103 -4.18 -7.00 17.74
N LEU A 104 -4.61 -7.49 16.58
CA LEU A 104 -3.77 -8.30 15.71
C LEU A 104 -2.64 -7.48 15.07
N VAL A 105 -2.91 -6.23 14.65
CA VAL A 105 -1.87 -5.27 14.23
C VAL A 105 -0.87 -5.02 15.36
N ALA A 106 -1.35 -4.80 16.59
CA ALA A 106 -0.49 -4.61 17.76
C ALA A 106 0.35 -5.85 18.10
N ALA A 107 -0.23 -7.05 17.98
CA ALA A 107 0.49 -8.31 18.19
C ALA A 107 1.59 -8.51 17.14
N VAL A 108 1.30 -8.25 15.86
CA VAL A 108 2.29 -8.27 14.78
C VAL A 108 3.40 -7.25 15.05
N TYR A 109 3.05 -6.03 15.46
CA TYR A 109 4.03 -5.01 15.85
C TYR A 109 4.95 -5.46 16.98
N LEU A 110 4.40 -6.09 18.03
CA LEU A 110 5.19 -6.62 19.15
C LEU A 110 6.11 -7.78 18.71
N VAL A 111 5.64 -8.65 17.80
CA VAL A 111 6.47 -9.71 17.21
C VAL A 111 7.61 -9.11 16.39
N PHE A 112 7.35 -8.10 15.54
CA PHE A 112 8.39 -7.38 14.80
C PHE A 112 9.35 -6.62 15.74
N LYS A 113 8.89 -6.10 16.88
CA LYS A 113 9.77 -5.52 17.90
C LYS A 113 10.65 -6.59 18.58
N ARG A 114 10.12 -7.81 18.76
CA ARG A 114 10.83 -8.92 19.41
C ARG A 114 11.89 -9.54 18.51
N PHE A 115 11.55 -9.73 17.24
CA PHE A 115 12.50 -10.11 16.21
C PHE A 115 13.19 -8.83 15.70
N ASN A 116 14.26 -8.41 16.37
CA ASN A 116 15.20 -7.41 15.83
C ASN A 116 15.71 -7.90 14.47
N PHE A 117 14.94 -7.68 13.41
CA PHE A 117 15.24 -8.10 12.05
C PHE A 117 16.35 -7.18 11.53
N SER A 118 17.55 -7.41 12.04
CA SER A 118 18.79 -6.84 11.55
C SER A 118 19.25 -7.79 10.46
N PRO A 119 19.01 -7.49 9.17
CA PRO A 119 19.62 -8.29 8.11
C PRO A 119 21.14 -8.29 8.33
N PRO A 120 21.81 -9.45 8.28
CA PRO A 120 23.25 -9.51 8.40
C PRO A 120 23.84 -8.87 7.15
N ILE A 121 24.34 -7.65 7.25
CA ILE A 121 24.97 -6.94 6.13
C ILE A 121 26.43 -6.71 6.50
N GLN A 122 27.32 -7.40 5.78
CA GLN A 122 28.76 -7.26 5.89
C GLN A 122 29.21 -5.99 5.15
N ASN A 123 30.12 -5.27 5.82
CA ASN A 123 30.71 -4.00 5.42
C ASN A 123 31.32 -4.08 4.01
N THR A 124 30.88 -3.23 3.08
CA THR A 124 31.65 -2.94 1.85
C THR A 124 31.37 -1.51 1.39
N GLU A 125 32.44 -0.74 1.16
CA GLU A 125 32.38 0.70 0.90
C GLU A 125 31.78 1.10 -0.47
N SER A 126 31.40 0.15 -1.32
CA SER A 126 30.81 0.39 -2.64
C SER A 126 29.29 0.25 -2.64
N LEU A 127 28.65 0.88 -3.63
CA LEU A 127 27.21 0.82 -3.88
C LEU A 127 26.82 -0.65 -4.13
N ASN A 128 26.36 -1.32 -3.07
CA ASN A 128 26.29 -2.76 -3.05
C ASN A 128 24.93 -3.22 -3.56
N LEU A 129 24.86 -3.50 -4.87
CA LEU A 129 23.67 -4.01 -5.55
C LEU A 129 23.11 -5.27 -4.84
N TRP A 130 23.97 -6.07 -4.20
CA TRP A 130 23.53 -7.21 -3.39
C TRP A 130 22.62 -6.77 -2.23
N VAL A 131 22.96 -5.70 -1.53
CA VAL A 131 22.14 -5.21 -0.41
C VAL A 131 20.82 -4.64 -0.91
N ILE A 132 20.83 -3.96 -2.06
CA ILE A 132 19.61 -3.48 -2.72
C ILE A 132 18.71 -4.67 -3.11
N PHE A 133 19.28 -5.75 -3.65
CA PHE A 133 18.56 -6.98 -3.98
C PHE A 133 17.94 -7.62 -2.73
N VAL A 134 18.73 -7.81 -1.67
CA VAL A 134 18.25 -8.39 -0.39
C VAL A 134 17.18 -7.51 0.25
N THR A 135 17.34 -6.18 0.18
CA THR A 135 16.32 -5.23 0.65
C THR A 135 15.05 -5.36 -0.18
N GLY A 136 15.17 -5.52 -1.50
CA GLY A 136 14.07 -5.82 -2.42
C GLY A 136 13.38 -7.15 -2.11
N LEU A 137 14.12 -8.20 -1.75
CA LEU A 137 13.56 -9.51 -1.40
C LEU A 137 12.83 -9.51 -0.05
N THR A 138 13.39 -8.80 0.92
CA THR A 138 12.88 -8.79 2.30
C THR A 138 11.85 -7.68 2.51
N VAL A 139 12.30 -6.50 2.89
CA VAL A 139 11.44 -5.37 3.27
C VAL A 139 10.66 -4.85 2.07
N GLY A 140 11.32 -4.69 0.92
CA GLY A 140 10.72 -4.27 -0.34
C GLY A 140 9.63 -5.22 -0.81
N GLY A 141 9.92 -6.52 -0.85
CA GLY A 141 9.02 -7.54 -1.33
C GLY A 141 7.76 -7.63 -0.49
N LEU A 142 7.92 -7.70 0.84
CA LEU A 142 6.80 -7.77 1.78
C LEU A 142 5.92 -6.52 1.73
N THR A 143 6.53 -5.33 1.70
CA THR A 143 5.78 -4.06 1.63
C THR A 143 5.10 -3.86 0.27
N CYS A 144 5.78 -4.16 -0.84
CA CYS A 144 5.20 -4.13 -2.17
C CYS A 144 4.05 -5.12 -2.29
N LEU A 145 4.18 -6.34 -1.75
CA LEU A 145 3.12 -7.34 -1.78
C LEU A 145 1.91 -6.95 -0.94
N ALA A 146 2.12 -6.35 0.23
CA ALA A 146 1.01 -5.88 1.05
C ALA A 146 0.12 -4.91 0.24
N VAL A 147 0.74 -3.95 -0.45
CA VAL A 147 0.02 -2.88 -1.15
C VAL A 147 -0.43 -3.30 -2.56
N GLN A 148 0.47 -3.91 -3.34
CA GLN A 148 0.26 -4.23 -4.76
C GLN A 148 -0.23 -5.66 -4.98
N GLY A 149 -0.16 -6.54 -3.97
CA GLY A 149 -0.62 -7.92 -4.07
C GLY A 149 -2.13 -8.04 -4.30
N GLY A 150 -2.92 -7.10 -3.76
CA GLY A 150 -4.36 -7.02 -4.06
C GLY A 150 -4.65 -6.71 -5.53
N LEU A 151 -3.83 -5.88 -6.18
CA LEU A 151 -3.94 -5.61 -7.61
C LEU A 151 -3.62 -6.86 -8.43
N LEU A 152 -2.52 -7.53 -8.12
CA LEU A 152 -2.17 -8.81 -8.77
C LEU A 152 -3.27 -9.86 -8.57
N ALA A 153 -3.79 -10.02 -7.36
CA ALA A 153 -4.87 -10.95 -7.05
C ALA A 153 -6.17 -10.62 -7.81
N SER A 154 -6.49 -9.33 -7.99
CA SER A 154 -7.66 -8.91 -8.77
C SER A 154 -7.53 -9.25 -10.25
N VAL A 155 -6.32 -9.16 -10.82
CA VAL A 155 -6.03 -9.55 -12.21
C VAL A 155 -6.11 -11.05 -12.37
N ILE A 156 -5.57 -11.82 -11.42
CA ILE A 156 -5.65 -13.28 -11.44
C ILE A 156 -7.11 -13.72 -11.35
N ALA A 157 -7.88 -13.16 -10.41
CA ALA A 157 -9.30 -13.47 -10.23
C ALA A 157 -10.15 -13.11 -11.46
N ALA A 158 -9.92 -11.95 -12.08
CA ALA A 158 -10.63 -11.53 -13.29
C ALA A 158 -10.39 -12.48 -14.48
N ARG A 159 -9.25 -13.18 -14.49
CA ARG A 159 -8.88 -14.13 -15.56
C ARG A 159 -9.34 -15.56 -15.29
N GLU A 160 -9.45 -15.96 -14.03
CA GLU A 160 -10.15 -17.19 -13.64
C GLU A 160 -11.60 -17.17 -14.12
N GLU A 161 -12.25 -15.99 -14.06
CA GLU A 161 -13.64 -15.77 -14.48
C GLU A 161 -13.83 -15.86 -16.02
N GLU A 162 -12.88 -15.37 -16.83
CA GLU A 162 -12.89 -15.54 -18.30
C GLU A 162 -12.56 -16.98 -18.74
N SER A 163 -11.86 -17.75 -17.90
CA SER A 163 -11.31 -19.08 -18.25
C SER A 163 -12.20 -20.26 -17.80
N ALA A 164 -13.38 -20.01 -17.23
CA ALA A 164 -14.33 -21.05 -16.78
C ALA A 164 -14.82 -22.00 -17.90
N LEU A 165 -14.40 -21.80 -19.16
CA LEU A 165 -14.60 -22.71 -20.28
C LEU A 165 -13.43 -23.70 -20.55
N GLY A 166 -12.33 -23.72 -19.78
CA GLY A 166 -11.19 -24.61 -20.05
C GLY A 166 -10.28 -24.93 -18.86
N LYS A 167 -9.92 -26.21 -18.72
CA LYS A 167 -8.99 -26.75 -17.70
C LYS A 167 -7.56 -26.19 -17.89
N GLY A 168 -7.20 -25.13 -17.17
CA GLY A 168 -5.86 -24.52 -17.28
C GLY A 168 -5.43 -23.52 -16.18
N THR A 169 -6.12 -23.48 -15.04
CA THR A 169 -6.07 -22.40 -14.02
C THR A 169 -4.66 -21.97 -13.58
N ALA A 170 -3.73 -22.90 -13.36
CA ALA A 170 -2.38 -22.58 -12.87
C ALA A 170 -1.47 -21.92 -13.92
N LYS A 171 -1.58 -22.30 -15.20
CA LYS A 171 -0.76 -21.71 -16.27
C LYS A 171 -1.16 -20.26 -16.54
N HIS A 172 -2.44 -19.93 -16.43
CA HIS A 172 -2.95 -18.57 -16.64
C HIS A 172 -2.58 -17.62 -15.49
N ALA A 173 -2.63 -18.08 -14.25
CA ALA A 173 -2.21 -17.31 -13.09
C ALA A 173 -0.71 -16.95 -13.15
N MET A 174 0.14 -17.93 -13.51
CA MET A 174 1.58 -17.69 -13.68
C MET A 174 1.87 -16.78 -14.87
N TYR A 175 1.16 -16.94 -15.99
CA TYR A 175 1.30 -16.05 -17.14
C TYR A 175 0.93 -14.61 -16.81
N ALA A 176 -0.23 -14.39 -16.16
CA ALA A 176 -0.66 -13.06 -15.74
C ALA A 176 0.32 -12.41 -14.76
N THR A 177 0.85 -13.19 -13.82
CA THR A 177 1.89 -12.75 -12.88
C THR A 177 3.17 -12.36 -13.60
N GLY A 178 3.60 -13.16 -14.58
CA GLY A 178 4.77 -12.86 -15.41
C GLY A 178 4.63 -11.54 -16.17
N VAL A 179 3.50 -11.32 -16.85
CA VAL A 179 3.22 -10.08 -17.60
C VAL A 179 3.20 -8.86 -16.67
N PHE A 180 2.55 -9.00 -15.50
CA PHE A 180 2.52 -7.95 -14.49
C PHE A 180 3.94 -7.59 -14.00
N LEU A 181 4.77 -8.59 -13.69
CA LEU A 181 6.12 -8.38 -13.17
C LEU A 181 7.09 -7.84 -14.22
N ILE A 182 7.00 -8.30 -15.47
CA ILE A 182 7.82 -7.77 -16.56
C ILE A 182 7.49 -6.29 -16.79
N THR A 183 6.20 -5.95 -16.83
CA THR A 183 5.81 -4.54 -17.04
C THR A 183 6.23 -3.68 -15.85
N LYS A 184 6.07 -4.18 -14.61
CA LYS A 184 6.57 -3.52 -13.41
C LYS A 184 8.09 -3.29 -13.47
N TYR A 185 8.85 -4.29 -13.88
CA TYR A 185 10.30 -4.19 -14.02
C TYR A 185 10.69 -3.09 -15.02
N ILE A 186 10.14 -3.13 -16.23
CA ILE A 186 10.44 -2.13 -17.28
C ILE A 186 10.06 -0.71 -16.79
N ALA A 187 8.89 -0.57 -16.18
CA ALA A 187 8.38 0.70 -15.69
C ALA A 187 9.32 1.31 -14.63
N TYR A 188 9.76 0.53 -13.64
CA TYR A 188 10.66 1.01 -12.60
C TYR A 188 12.09 1.24 -13.06
N VAL A 189 12.59 0.45 -14.02
CA VAL A 189 13.90 0.70 -14.64
C VAL A 189 13.88 2.04 -15.39
N ALA A 190 12.81 2.31 -16.14
CA ALA A 190 12.62 3.59 -16.82
C ALA A 190 12.53 4.75 -15.81
N LEU A 191 11.76 4.58 -14.73
CA LEU A 191 11.69 5.55 -13.64
C LEU A 191 13.08 5.81 -13.03
N GLY A 192 13.84 4.76 -12.72
CA GLY A 192 15.19 4.87 -12.17
C GLY A 192 16.17 5.58 -13.10
N PHE A 193 16.08 5.30 -14.41
CA PHE A 193 16.86 5.99 -15.43
C PHE A 193 16.57 7.50 -15.43
N ILE A 194 15.29 7.87 -15.45
CA ILE A 194 14.84 9.27 -15.41
C ILE A 194 15.33 9.93 -14.11
N LEU A 195 15.00 9.34 -12.95
CA LEU A 195 15.38 9.89 -11.65
C LEU A 195 16.90 10.02 -11.47
N GLY A 196 17.68 9.05 -11.94
CA GLY A 196 19.14 9.11 -11.93
C GLY A 196 19.70 10.19 -12.85
N ALA A 197 19.11 10.37 -14.04
CA ALA A 197 19.50 11.43 -14.98
C ALA A 197 19.23 12.83 -14.42
N PHE A 198 18.07 13.01 -13.78
CA PHE A 198 17.66 14.29 -13.18
C PHE A 198 18.19 14.51 -11.76
N GLY A 199 18.93 13.55 -11.20
CA GLY A 199 19.40 13.57 -9.82
C GLY A 199 20.25 14.78 -9.42
N GLY A 200 21.03 15.33 -10.37
CA GLY A 200 21.79 16.56 -10.15
C GLY A 200 20.96 17.86 -10.18
N ALA A 201 19.77 17.83 -10.78
CA ALA A 201 18.91 19.01 -10.97
C ALA A 201 17.68 19.04 -10.04
N LEU A 202 17.25 17.87 -9.56
CA LEU A 202 16.05 17.71 -8.72
C LEU A 202 16.41 17.52 -7.26
N ASN A 203 16.74 18.61 -6.56
CA ASN A 203 16.69 18.59 -5.10
C ASN A 203 15.23 18.74 -4.65
N ILE A 204 14.42 17.69 -4.84
CA ILE A 204 13.01 17.68 -4.42
C ILE A 204 13.01 17.95 -2.91
N GLY A 205 12.50 19.13 -2.53
CA GLY A 205 12.52 19.57 -1.14
C GLY A 205 11.82 18.56 -0.23
N GLY A 206 12.39 18.30 0.95
CA GLY A 206 11.88 17.29 1.89
C GLY A 206 10.39 17.44 2.22
N ARG A 207 9.84 18.66 2.13
CA ARG A 207 8.40 18.94 2.32
C ARG A 207 7.51 18.25 1.28
N VAL A 208 7.88 18.24 -0.01
CA VAL A 208 7.08 17.61 -1.07
C VAL A 208 7.05 16.10 -0.87
N GLN A 209 8.21 15.51 -0.56
CA GLN A 209 8.34 14.09 -0.23
C GLN A 209 7.44 13.72 0.95
N THR A 210 7.46 14.53 2.02
CA THR A 210 6.63 14.31 3.22
C THR A 210 5.13 14.41 2.93
N VAL A 211 4.69 15.38 2.11
CA VAL A 211 3.27 15.50 1.73
C VAL A 211 2.83 14.29 0.89
N MET A 212 3.66 13.87 -0.06
CA MET A 212 3.37 12.71 -0.90
C MET A 212 3.29 11.42 -0.07
N GLN A 213 4.18 11.27 0.91
CA GLN A 213 4.20 10.14 1.83
C GLN A 213 3.01 10.11 2.79
N LEU A 214 2.53 11.29 3.23
CA LEU A 214 1.31 11.42 4.02
C LEU A 214 0.08 11.01 3.20
N ALA A 215 -0.02 11.51 1.96
CA ALA A 215 -1.09 11.15 1.04
C ALA A 215 -1.11 9.64 0.75
N ALA A 216 0.08 9.05 0.48
CA ALA A 216 0.22 7.60 0.29
C ALA A 216 -0.20 6.81 1.53
N GLY A 217 0.14 7.27 2.73
CA GLY A 217 -0.27 6.67 4.00
C GLY A 217 -1.80 6.63 4.18
N ILE A 218 -2.47 7.76 3.91
CA ILE A 218 -3.94 7.87 3.99
C ILE A 218 -4.61 6.98 2.92
N TYR A 219 -4.06 6.96 1.71
CA TYR A 219 -4.53 6.10 0.63
C TYR A 219 -4.40 4.60 0.99
N MET A 220 -3.26 4.17 1.53
CA MET A 220 -3.04 2.78 1.97
C MET A 220 -4.07 2.34 3.01
N ILE A 221 -4.35 3.19 4.01
CA ILE A 221 -5.40 2.90 5.01
C ILE A 221 -6.77 2.78 4.31
N SER A 222 -7.09 3.70 3.40
CA SER A 222 -8.37 3.67 2.67
C SER A 222 -8.56 2.38 1.86
N VAL A 223 -7.51 1.92 1.17
CA VAL A 223 -7.52 0.65 0.43
C VAL A 223 -7.67 -0.55 1.37
N ALA A 224 -6.99 -0.54 2.52
CA ALA A 224 -7.09 -1.63 3.48
C ALA A 224 -8.47 -1.72 4.15
N LEU A 225 -9.10 -0.58 4.46
CA LEU A 225 -10.47 -0.53 4.96
C LEU A 225 -11.48 -1.05 3.93
N ASN A 226 -11.22 -0.82 2.64
CA ASN A 226 -11.99 -1.45 1.56
C ASN A 226 -11.78 -2.97 1.52
N LEU A 227 -10.54 -3.46 1.65
CA LEU A 227 -10.24 -4.90 1.70
C LEU A 227 -10.95 -5.61 2.88
N LEU A 228 -11.13 -4.91 4.00
CA LEU A 228 -11.87 -5.40 5.16
C LEU A 228 -13.39 -5.24 5.03
N ASN A 229 -13.86 -4.59 3.96
CA ASN A 229 -15.29 -4.31 3.69
C ASN A 229 -15.99 -3.60 4.85
N ILE A 230 -15.28 -2.71 5.56
CA ILE A 230 -15.78 -2.04 6.78
C ILE A 230 -16.87 -1.02 6.44
N HIS A 231 -16.69 -0.24 5.37
CA HIS A 231 -17.68 0.76 4.97
C HIS A 231 -17.73 0.91 3.43
N PRO A 232 -18.94 1.06 2.83
CA PRO A 232 -19.10 1.20 1.38
C PRO A 232 -18.36 2.41 0.78
N ILE A 233 -18.07 3.44 1.58
CA ILE A 233 -17.36 4.65 1.13
C ILE A 233 -15.94 4.34 0.64
N PHE A 234 -15.28 3.32 1.18
CA PHE A 234 -13.92 2.97 0.79
C PHE A 234 -13.84 2.31 -0.59
N ARG A 235 -14.98 1.91 -1.18
CA ARG A 235 -15.05 1.46 -2.57
C ARG A 235 -14.67 2.55 -3.57
N TYR A 236 -14.77 3.82 -3.18
CA TYR A 236 -14.36 4.96 -4.00
C TYR A 236 -12.84 5.21 -3.96
N ALA A 237 -12.12 4.62 -2.99
CA ALA A 237 -10.68 4.80 -2.85
C ALA A 237 -9.87 4.00 -3.88
N ILE A 238 -10.43 2.96 -4.49
CA ILE A 238 -9.73 2.21 -5.53
C ILE A 238 -9.81 3.00 -6.84
N ILE A 239 -8.69 3.56 -7.27
CA ILE A 239 -8.55 4.20 -8.57
C ILE A 239 -8.59 3.09 -9.64
N GLN A 240 -9.76 2.89 -10.24
CA GLN A 240 -9.92 2.01 -11.40
C GLN A 240 -9.63 2.77 -12.70
N PRO A 241 -9.10 2.10 -13.73
CA PRO A 241 -8.79 2.75 -15.01
C PRO A 241 -10.04 3.43 -15.61
N PRO A 242 -9.92 4.67 -16.13
CA PRO A 242 -11.06 5.42 -16.66
C PRO A 242 -11.79 4.67 -17.78
N ARG A 243 -13.11 4.91 -17.88
CA ARG A 243 -14.02 4.22 -18.84
C ARG A 243 -13.55 4.29 -20.30
N PHE A 244 -12.76 5.30 -20.65
CA PHE A 244 -12.15 5.43 -21.97
C PHE A 244 -11.11 4.33 -22.25
N LEU A 245 -10.25 4.00 -21.29
CA LEU A 245 -9.26 2.92 -21.44
C LEU A 245 -9.94 1.56 -21.54
N THR A 246 -11.00 1.32 -20.77
CA THR A 246 -11.78 0.06 -20.85
C THR A 246 -12.55 -0.06 -22.17
N LYS A 247 -12.98 1.06 -22.79
CA LYS A 247 -13.62 1.04 -24.11
C LYS A 247 -12.63 0.71 -25.24
N ILE A 248 -11.39 1.20 -25.16
CA ILE A 248 -10.31 0.85 -26.10
C ILE A 248 -9.97 -0.64 -26.01
N VAL A 249 -9.97 -1.20 -24.79
CA VAL A 249 -9.71 -2.63 -24.54
C VAL A 249 -10.82 -3.53 -25.07
N ARG A 250 -12.07 -3.07 -25.07
CA ARG A 250 -13.23 -3.87 -25.51
C ARG A 250 -13.22 -4.16 -27.02
N ASN A 251 -12.53 -3.36 -27.83
CA ASN A 251 -12.44 -3.54 -29.29
C ASN A 251 -11.28 -4.43 -29.75
N GLN A 252 -10.38 -4.86 -28.85
CA GLN A 252 -9.27 -5.75 -29.21
C GLN A 252 -9.44 -7.15 -28.60
N SER A 253 -10.17 -8.00 -29.31
CA SER A 253 -10.54 -9.35 -28.85
C SER A 253 -9.38 -10.36 -28.72
N LYS A 254 -8.15 -10.01 -29.13
CA LYS A 254 -6.97 -10.90 -29.04
C LYS A 254 -5.89 -10.46 -28.03
N SER A 255 -5.97 -9.25 -27.47
CA SER A 255 -4.97 -8.68 -26.55
C SER A 255 -5.49 -8.46 -25.12
N LYS A 256 -6.74 -8.85 -24.83
CA LYS A 256 -7.32 -8.85 -23.48
C LYS A 256 -6.44 -9.60 -22.46
N ASP A 257 -5.76 -10.64 -22.95
CA ASP A 257 -4.84 -11.48 -22.19
C ASP A 257 -3.52 -10.82 -21.76
N LEU A 258 -3.18 -9.62 -22.20
CA LEU A 258 -1.92 -8.95 -21.85
C LEU A 258 -2.15 -7.60 -21.20
N PHE A 259 -3.21 -6.89 -21.62
CA PHE A 259 -3.38 -5.48 -21.29
C PHE A 259 -3.65 -5.23 -19.81
N ALA A 260 -4.56 -5.99 -19.18
CA ALA A 260 -4.90 -5.74 -17.77
C ALA A 260 -3.71 -5.96 -16.81
N PRO A 261 -2.98 -7.11 -16.85
CA PRO A 261 -1.78 -7.27 -16.03
C PRO A 261 -0.69 -6.26 -16.36
N SER A 262 -0.50 -5.93 -17.66
CA SER A 262 0.55 -4.99 -18.07
C SER A 262 0.26 -3.57 -17.58
N LEU A 263 -0.96 -3.07 -17.80
CA LEU A 263 -1.36 -1.74 -17.33
C LEU A 263 -1.24 -1.64 -15.81
N LEU A 264 -1.74 -2.63 -15.07
CA LEU A 264 -1.66 -2.63 -13.61
C LEU A 264 -0.21 -2.74 -13.13
N GLY A 265 0.63 -3.52 -13.81
CA GLY A 265 2.06 -3.60 -13.57
C GLY A 265 2.75 -2.24 -13.76
N GLY A 266 2.46 -1.52 -14.85
CA GLY A 266 3.00 -0.18 -15.10
C GLY A 266 2.50 0.88 -14.12
N MET A 267 1.22 0.80 -13.73
CA MET A 267 0.61 1.73 -12.76
C MET A 267 1.19 1.60 -11.35
N THR A 268 1.94 0.54 -11.04
CA THR A 268 2.55 0.38 -9.71
C THR A 268 3.55 1.49 -9.37
N ILE A 269 4.12 2.18 -10.36
CA ILE A 269 4.93 3.40 -10.16
C ILE A 269 4.17 4.45 -9.34
N PHE A 270 2.86 4.61 -9.58
CA PHE A 270 2.04 5.61 -8.89
C PHE A 270 1.62 5.17 -7.48
N ILE A 271 2.02 3.97 -7.06
CA ILE A 271 1.74 3.42 -5.73
C ILE A 271 3.09 3.13 -5.04
N PRO A 272 3.94 4.17 -4.81
CA PRO A 272 5.21 3.98 -4.14
C PRO A 272 4.98 3.66 -2.66
N CYS A 273 5.68 2.66 -2.16
CA CYS A 273 5.78 2.37 -0.73
C CYS A 273 7.07 2.97 -0.14
N GLY A 274 7.17 3.11 1.19
CA GLY A 274 8.30 3.80 1.84
C GLY A 274 9.70 3.25 1.47
N THR A 275 9.81 1.95 1.20
CA THR A 275 11.05 1.32 0.72
C THR A 275 11.37 1.71 -0.72
N THR A 276 10.35 1.77 -1.58
CA THR A 276 10.48 2.27 -2.96
C THR A 276 10.92 3.74 -2.96
N ILE A 277 10.30 4.59 -2.12
CA ILE A 277 10.68 6.01 -1.99
C ILE A 277 12.15 6.15 -1.57
N ALA A 278 12.64 5.29 -0.67
CA ALA A 278 14.04 5.30 -0.25
C ALA A 278 14.99 4.92 -1.41
N MET A 279 14.62 3.92 -2.20
CA MET A 279 15.41 3.50 -3.37
C MET A 279 15.35 4.54 -4.50
N GLU A 280 14.21 5.21 -4.71
CA GLU A 280 14.06 6.32 -5.64
C GLU A 280 14.94 7.50 -5.23
N ALA A 281 14.95 7.84 -3.93
CA ALA A 281 15.84 8.86 -3.38
C ALA A 281 17.32 8.47 -3.55
N LEU A 282 17.66 7.20 -3.38
CA LEU A 282 19.01 6.68 -3.64
C LEU A 282 19.37 6.80 -5.13
N ALA A 283 18.44 6.47 -6.03
CA ALA A 283 18.60 6.63 -7.48
C ALA A 283 18.83 8.10 -7.86
N ILE A 284 18.02 9.04 -7.35
CA ILE A 284 18.21 10.49 -7.52
C ILE A 284 19.60 10.89 -6.99
N SER A 285 19.98 10.42 -5.80
CA SER A 285 21.26 10.76 -5.20
C SER A 285 22.46 10.26 -5.99
N SER A 286 22.30 9.21 -6.81
CA SER A 286 23.39 8.68 -7.64
C SER A 286 23.84 9.68 -8.72
N ALA A 287 22.99 10.62 -9.12
CA ALA A 287 23.23 11.61 -10.18
C ALA A 287 23.76 11.00 -11.51
N ASN A 288 23.47 9.71 -11.76
CA ASN A 288 23.83 8.99 -12.97
C ASN A 288 22.63 8.13 -13.41
N ALA A 289 22.19 8.31 -14.65
CA ALA A 289 21.02 7.62 -15.20
C ALA A 289 21.15 6.09 -15.15
N PHE A 290 22.32 5.55 -15.48
CA PHE A 290 22.56 4.11 -15.50
C PHE A 290 22.64 3.52 -14.09
N VAL A 291 23.20 4.26 -13.13
CA VAL A 291 23.24 3.85 -11.72
C VAL A 291 21.84 3.90 -11.11
N GLY A 292 21.05 4.95 -11.39
CA GLY A 292 19.65 5.01 -10.96
C GLY A 292 18.80 3.88 -11.54
N ALA A 293 19.00 3.54 -12.82
CA ALA A 293 18.34 2.41 -13.47
C ALA A 293 18.72 1.07 -12.83
N SER A 294 20.01 0.84 -12.52
CA SER A 294 20.47 -0.41 -11.91
C SER A 294 19.97 -0.59 -10.48
N ILE A 295 19.90 0.48 -9.68
CA ILE A 295 19.29 0.47 -8.34
C ILE A 295 17.84 -0.01 -8.42
N MET A 296 17.02 0.59 -9.29
CA MET A 296 15.62 0.18 -9.47
C MET A 296 15.48 -1.23 -10.03
N ALA A 297 16.31 -1.60 -11.02
CA ALA A 297 16.30 -2.93 -11.63
C ALA A 297 16.52 -4.02 -10.57
N VAL A 298 17.60 -3.88 -9.80
CA VAL A 298 18.01 -4.87 -8.81
C VAL A 298 17.03 -4.92 -7.63
N PHE A 299 16.49 -3.78 -7.22
CA PHE A 299 15.43 -3.72 -6.22
C PHE A 299 14.17 -4.49 -6.66
N ILE A 300 13.68 -4.26 -7.88
CA ILE A 300 12.49 -4.93 -8.39
C ILE A 300 12.73 -6.42 -8.65
N LEU A 301 13.90 -6.80 -9.15
CA LEU A 301 14.30 -8.21 -9.25
C LEU A 301 14.27 -8.89 -7.88
N GLY A 302 14.68 -8.19 -6.82
CA GLY A 302 14.55 -8.68 -5.44
C GLY A 302 13.08 -8.94 -5.06
N THR A 303 12.13 -8.11 -5.50
CA THR A 303 10.70 -8.32 -5.18
C THR A 303 10.04 -9.47 -5.95
N MET A 304 10.60 -9.86 -7.10
CA MET A 304 9.97 -10.83 -8.03
C MET A 304 9.70 -12.22 -7.42
N PRO A 305 10.63 -12.87 -6.68
CA PRO A 305 10.39 -14.19 -6.09
C PRO A 305 9.16 -14.23 -5.20
N LEU A 306 8.90 -13.15 -4.46
CA LEU A 306 7.78 -13.07 -3.53
C LEU A 306 6.43 -12.92 -4.28
N PHE A 307 6.39 -12.08 -5.33
CA PHE A 307 5.21 -11.96 -6.20
C PHE A 307 4.92 -13.23 -7.00
N PHE A 308 5.96 -13.88 -7.51
CA PHE A 308 5.83 -15.15 -8.22
C PHE A 308 5.33 -16.25 -7.27
N GLY A 309 5.86 -16.29 -6.04
CA GLY A 309 5.38 -17.18 -4.98
C GLY A 309 3.90 -16.98 -4.68
N ILE A 310 3.42 -15.73 -4.58
CA ILE A 310 1.99 -15.47 -4.42
C ILE A 310 1.20 -15.92 -5.65
N GLY A 311 1.65 -15.63 -6.87
CA GLY A 311 0.97 -16.10 -8.09
C GLY A 311 0.77 -17.62 -8.10
N ALA A 312 1.81 -18.37 -7.74
CA ALA A 312 1.75 -19.83 -7.61
C ALA A 312 0.81 -20.27 -6.48
N ILE A 313 0.93 -19.70 -5.29
CA ILE A 313 0.10 -20.04 -4.13
C ILE A 313 -1.38 -19.74 -4.45
N THR A 314 -1.69 -18.58 -5.03
CA THR A 314 -3.08 -18.21 -5.39
C THR A 314 -3.72 -19.17 -6.37
N SER A 315 -2.95 -19.83 -7.25
CA SER A 315 -3.49 -20.83 -8.18
C SER A 315 -3.88 -22.16 -7.53
N ILE A 316 -3.43 -22.40 -6.30
CA ILE A 316 -3.67 -23.62 -5.52
C ILE A 316 -4.64 -23.34 -4.35
N MET A 317 -4.98 -22.07 -4.10
CA MET A 317 -5.79 -21.64 -2.97
C MET A 317 -7.30 -21.83 -3.20
N GLY A 318 -7.98 -22.45 -2.23
CA GLY A 318 -9.45 -22.39 -2.13
C GLY A 318 -9.97 -21.04 -1.61
N GLU A 319 -11.24 -20.75 -1.85
CA GLU A 319 -11.90 -19.46 -1.50
C GLU A 319 -11.78 -19.09 -0.01
N ALA A 320 -11.82 -20.09 0.88
CA ALA A 320 -11.69 -19.88 2.32
C ALA A 320 -10.32 -19.33 2.73
N PHE A 321 -9.24 -19.76 2.07
CA PHE A 321 -7.89 -19.28 2.34
C PHE A 321 -7.65 -17.91 1.69
N LYS A 322 -8.24 -17.65 0.51
CA LYS A 322 -8.24 -16.33 -0.16
C LYS A 322 -8.84 -15.24 0.74
N SER A 323 -9.97 -15.51 1.39
CA SER A 323 -10.61 -14.57 2.32
C SER A 323 -9.74 -14.27 3.55
N LYS A 324 -9.12 -15.28 4.17
CA LYS A 324 -8.21 -15.10 5.31
C LYS A 324 -6.94 -14.34 4.92
N PHE A 325 -6.36 -14.66 3.76
CA PHE A 325 -5.18 -14.00 3.22
C PHE A 325 -5.42 -12.51 2.97
N LEU A 326 -6.56 -12.15 2.35
CA LEU A 326 -6.92 -10.74 2.12
C LEU A 326 -7.07 -9.95 3.44
N LYS A 327 -7.61 -10.57 4.49
CA LYS A 327 -7.69 -9.94 5.83
C LYS A 327 -6.29 -9.71 6.43
N LEU A 328 -5.39 -10.69 6.31
CA LEU A 328 -4.00 -10.56 6.78
C LEU A 328 -3.24 -9.48 6.00
N ALA A 329 -3.41 -9.43 4.68
CA ALA A 329 -2.84 -8.39 3.83
C ALA A 329 -3.36 -7.00 4.22
N ALA A 330 -4.67 -6.86 4.48
CA ALA A 330 -5.26 -5.59 4.92
C ALA A 330 -4.67 -5.11 6.26
N VAL A 331 -4.47 -6.01 7.23
CA VAL A 331 -3.78 -5.70 8.50
C VAL A 331 -2.36 -5.18 8.25
N ALA A 332 -1.59 -5.87 7.39
CA ALA A 332 -0.24 -5.45 7.07
C ALA A 332 -0.22 -4.08 6.38
N VAL A 333 -1.15 -3.81 5.47
CA VAL A 333 -1.30 -2.49 4.81
C VAL A 333 -1.70 -1.41 5.81
N ILE A 334 -2.61 -1.68 6.75
CA ILE A 334 -2.95 -0.72 7.83
C ILE A 334 -1.71 -0.38 8.64
N TYR A 335 -0.93 -1.38 9.04
CA TYR A 335 0.31 -1.18 9.79
C TYR A 335 1.31 -0.29 9.01
N LEU A 336 1.50 -0.56 7.72
CA LEU A 336 2.36 0.24 6.86
C LEU A 336 1.81 1.66 6.63
N GLY A 337 0.49 1.81 6.49
CA GLY A 337 -0.18 3.10 6.39
C GLY A 337 0.01 3.95 7.63
N ILE A 338 -0.22 3.39 8.82
CA ILE A 338 -0.05 4.06 10.11
C ILE A 338 1.41 4.49 10.31
N THR A 339 2.37 3.61 10.03
CA THR A 339 3.80 3.95 10.15
C THR A 339 4.21 5.04 9.15
N SER A 340 3.72 5.00 7.91
CA SER A 340 3.97 6.04 6.91
C SER A 340 3.38 7.40 7.29
N ILE A 341 2.14 7.43 7.80
CA ILE A 341 1.51 8.65 8.32
C ILE A 341 2.32 9.19 9.50
N ASN A 342 2.74 8.33 10.42
CA ASN A 342 3.54 8.74 11.54
C ASN A 342 4.91 9.28 11.14
N GLY A 343 5.58 8.65 10.18
CA GLY A 343 6.82 9.17 9.60
C GLY A 343 6.64 10.54 8.98
N SER A 344 5.50 10.78 8.32
CA SER A 344 5.18 12.06 7.71
C SER A 344 4.85 13.13 8.76
N LEU A 345 4.05 12.81 9.78
CA LEU A 345 3.75 13.69 10.91
C LEU A 345 5.02 14.03 11.71
N THR A 346 5.88 13.02 11.90
CA THR A 346 7.19 13.22 12.52
C THR A 346 7.99 14.15 11.63
N ALA A 347 8.13 13.90 10.33
CA ALA A 347 8.87 14.77 9.40
C ALA A 347 8.34 16.21 9.30
N LEU A 348 7.07 16.46 9.62
CA LEU A 348 6.47 17.80 9.72
C LEU A 348 6.66 18.46 11.10
N GLY A 349 7.14 17.72 12.10
CA GLY A 349 7.31 18.21 13.46
C GLY A 349 6.00 18.33 14.23
N SER A 350 4.97 17.57 13.84
CA SER A 350 3.66 17.60 14.51
C SER A 350 3.80 17.12 15.96
N PRO A 351 3.17 17.79 16.94
CA PRO A 351 3.12 17.32 18.32
C PRO A 351 2.27 16.04 18.47
N PHE A 352 1.39 15.75 17.52
CA PHE A 352 0.58 14.53 17.47
C PHE A 352 1.30 13.43 16.68
N THR A 353 2.21 12.72 17.35
CA THR A 353 2.81 11.48 16.84
C THR A 353 2.27 10.29 17.62
N LEU A 354 2.42 9.06 17.10
CA LEU A 354 2.11 7.85 17.85
C LEU A 354 2.85 7.80 19.19
N GLN A 355 4.04 8.42 19.32
CA GLN A 355 4.75 8.57 20.58
C GLN A 355 4.01 9.44 21.58
N SER A 356 3.60 10.65 21.19
CA SER A 356 2.89 11.55 22.12
C SER A 356 1.62 10.89 22.65
N ILE A 357 0.98 9.99 21.89
CA ILE A 357 -0.18 9.24 22.34
C ILE A 357 0.23 8.05 23.24
N ALA A 358 1.27 7.30 22.87
CA ALA A 358 1.77 6.16 23.66
C ALA A 358 2.43 6.56 24.99
N ASP A 359 3.11 7.70 25.03
CA ASP A 359 3.76 8.24 26.23
C ASP A 359 2.74 8.86 27.21
N ASN A 360 1.57 9.27 26.71
CA ASN A 360 0.45 9.74 27.53
C ASN A 360 -0.54 8.62 27.92
N PHE A 361 -0.35 7.39 27.45
CA PHE A 361 -1.14 6.24 27.89
C PHE A 361 -0.56 5.68 29.20
N PRO A 362 -1.40 5.38 30.22
CA PRO A 362 -0.92 4.80 31.46
C PRO A 362 -0.29 3.43 31.18
N LYS A 363 1.03 3.33 31.40
CA LYS A 363 1.77 2.06 31.29
C LYS A 363 1.26 1.10 32.35
N ILE A 364 0.45 0.11 31.96
CA ILE A 364 0.17 -1.06 32.78
C ILE A 364 1.46 -1.89 32.80
N SER A 365 2.17 -1.83 33.92
CA SER A 365 3.44 -2.52 34.13
C SER A 365 3.19 -4.02 34.33
N LEU A 366 3.10 -4.78 33.25
CA LEU A 366 3.45 -6.20 33.31
C LEU A 366 4.97 -6.28 33.18
N GLY A 367 5.60 -6.68 34.28
CA GLY A 367 7.04 -6.66 34.49
C GLY A 367 7.84 -7.13 33.29
N ASN A 368 8.42 -6.15 32.60
CA ASN A 368 9.67 -6.29 31.90
C ASN A 368 10.31 -4.91 31.95
N SER A 369 11.35 -4.80 32.79
CA SER A 369 12.25 -3.66 32.76
C SER A 369 12.86 -3.59 31.36
N ASP A 370 12.29 -2.76 30.49
CA ASP A 370 12.97 -2.24 29.32
C ASP A 370 14.20 -1.50 29.88
N LYS A 371 15.33 -2.21 29.91
CA LYS A 371 16.65 -1.61 30.00
C LYS A 371 16.72 -0.64 28.83
N THR A 372 16.39 0.62 29.11
CA THR A 372 16.86 1.74 28.31
C THR A 372 18.37 1.66 28.42
N SER A 373 19.00 1.04 27.42
CA SER A 373 20.45 0.97 27.30
C SER A 373 20.96 2.40 27.32
N GLN A 374 21.43 2.84 28.50
CA GLN A 374 22.24 4.03 28.63
C GLN A 374 23.60 3.74 27.97
N SER A 375 23.65 3.90 26.65
CA SER A 375 24.92 4.03 25.94
C SER A 375 25.21 5.52 25.76
N GLY A 376 26.13 6.04 26.58
CA GLY A 376 26.87 7.28 26.35
C GLY A 376 26.06 8.57 26.24
N GLN A 377 25.76 9.23 27.38
CA GLN A 377 25.38 10.65 27.38
C GLN A 377 26.59 11.51 26.95
N LEU A 378 26.78 11.69 25.64
CA LEU A 378 27.71 12.67 25.10
C LEU A 378 27.04 14.04 25.13
N LEU A 379 27.38 14.84 26.15
CA LEU A 379 27.15 16.28 26.15
C LEU A 379 28.13 16.92 25.18
N SER A 380 27.81 16.90 23.89
CA SER A 380 28.68 17.43 22.85
C SER A 380 27.90 18.29 21.88
N GLN A 381 28.44 19.48 21.58
CA GLN A 381 27.97 20.31 20.48
C GLN A 381 28.44 19.78 19.12
N ASN A 382 29.43 18.88 19.12
CA ASN A 382 29.92 18.17 17.94
C ASN A 382 29.58 16.69 18.13
N ALA A 383 28.40 16.28 17.68
CA ALA A 383 27.90 14.93 17.85
C ALA A 383 28.01 14.16 16.53
N GLU A 384 28.26 12.85 16.63
CA GLU A 384 28.29 11.95 15.49
C GLU A 384 27.18 10.92 15.64
N ILE A 385 26.44 10.67 14.54
CA ILE A 385 25.45 9.60 14.45
C ILE A 385 25.85 8.68 13.30
N GLU A 386 26.04 7.41 13.61
CA GLU A 386 26.15 6.34 12.65
C GLU A 386 24.75 5.93 12.18
N VAL A 387 24.54 5.94 10.87
CA VAL A 387 23.28 5.59 10.21
C VAL A 387 23.45 4.26 9.50
N THR A 388 22.78 3.22 9.98
CA THR A 388 22.87 1.86 9.44
C THR A 388 21.53 1.40 8.85
N THR A 389 21.49 0.21 8.25
CA THR A 389 20.20 -0.42 7.88
C THR A 389 19.27 -0.63 9.08
N SER A 390 19.82 -0.80 10.28
CA SER A 390 19.09 -1.09 11.52
C SER A 390 18.71 0.14 12.34
N GLY A 391 19.11 1.36 11.93
CA GLY A 391 18.65 2.60 12.56
C GLY A 391 19.75 3.64 12.76
N TYR A 392 19.67 4.36 13.88
CA TYR A 392 20.57 5.46 14.26
C TYR A 392 21.27 5.15 15.57
N THR A 393 22.60 5.31 15.60
CA THR A 393 23.41 5.10 16.79
C THR A 393 24.39 6.26 16.97
N PRO A 394 24.40 6.97 18.11
CA PRO A 394 23.45 6.86 19.22
C PRO A 394 22.06 7.40 18.83
N ASP A 395 21.02 6.86 19.46
CA ASP A 395 19.64 7.34 19.35
C ASP A 395 19.31 8.42 20.41
N TYR A 396 20.26 8.77 21.27
CA TYR A 396 20.12 9.80 22.29
C TYR A 396 21.35 10.71 22.36
N LEU A 397 21.13 12.02 22.30
CA LEU A 397 22.17 13.04 22.37
C LEU A 397 21.78 14.14 23.35
N LYS A 398 22.75 14.74 24.03
CA LYS A 398 22.54 15.92 24.89
C LYS A 398 23.31 17.12 24.34
N VAL A 399 22.63 18.24 24.15
CA VAL A 399 23.23 19.48 23.63
C VAL A 399 22.82 20.67 24.52
N LYS A 400 23.63 21.73 24.54
CA LYS A 400 23.31 22.97 25.28
C LYS A 400 22.48 23.92 24.42
N LYS A 401 21.48 24.55 25.04
CA LYS A 401 20.67 25.63 24.46
C LYS A 401 21.52 26.80 23.98
N GLY A 402 21.14 27.40 22.85
CA GLY A 402 21.72 28.64 22.33
C GLY A 402 23.15 28.53 21.78
N LYS A 403 23.68 27.31 21.63
CA LYS A 403 24.98 27.05 20.99
C LYS A 403 24.77 26.29 19.68
N GLU A 404 25.60 26.56 18.67
CA GLU A 404 25.55 25.85 17.40
C GLU A 404 25.95 24.37 17.62
N VAL A 405 25.06 23.47 17.21
CA VAL A 405 25.29 22.03 17.17
C VAL A 405 25.76 21.67 15.76
N THR A 406 26.91 21.02 15.66
CA THR A 406 27.39 20.37 14.45
C THR A 406 27.16 18.87 14.57
N LEU A 407 26.23 18.35 13.78
CA LEU A 407 25.86 16.94 13.75
C LEU A 407 26.45 16.27 12.52
N THR A 408 27.40 15.36 12.71
CA THR A 408 28.01 14.56 11.65
C THR A 408 27.25 13.24 11.51
N LEU A 409 26.60 13.06 10.37
CA LEU A 409 25.90 11.82 10.01
C LEU A 409 26.83 10.98 9.17
N LYS A 410 27.26 9.82 9.68
CA LYS A 410 28.04 8.83 8.93
C LYS A 410 27.13 7.67 8.54
N SER A 411 26.80 7.59 7.26
CA SER A 411 26.06 6.46 6.72
C SER A 411 26.97 5.26 6.57
N LYS A 412 26.53 4.10 7.03
CA LYS A 412 27.19 2.81 6.84
C LYS A 412 26.16 1.81 6.34
N ASP A 413 26.21 1.53 5.04
CA ASP A 413 25.24 0.64 4.38
C ASP A 413 23.76 1.03 4.62
N ALA A 414 23.43 2.33 4.71
CA ALA A 414 22.04 2.76 4.91
C ALA A 414 21.18 2.57 3.64
N TYR A 415 20.77 1.35 3.36
CA TYR A 415 19.87 0.99 2.24
C TYR A 415 18.40 0.82 2.68
N SER A 416 18.07 1.19 3.92
CA SER A 416 16.71 1.14 4.45
C SER A 416 16.09 2.54 4.52
N CYS A 417 14.89 2.66 5.09
CA CYS A 417 14.28 3.97 5.38
C CYS A 417 15.18 4.88 6.24
N ALA A 418 16.15 4.31 6.99
CA ALA A 418 17.12 5.04 7.80
C ALA A 418 18.00 6.03 7.00
N SER A 419 18.20 5.79 5.69
CA SER A 419 19.00 6.65 4.80
C SER A 419 18.50 8.10 4.70
N ALA A 420 17.21 8.30 4.99
CA ALA A 420 16.61 9.61 5.08
C ALA A 420 16.57 10.08 6.53
N PHE A 421 17.40 11.04 6.92
CA PHE A 421 17.45 11.61 8.27
C PHE A 421 16.67 12.94 8.33
N ARG A 422 15.79 13.11 9.32
CA ARG A 422 14.92 14.29 9.47
C ARG A 422 14.96 14.84 10.90
N ILE A 423 15.21 16.15 11.04
CA ILE A 423 14.97 16.92 12.28
C ILE A 423 14.01 18.08 11.98
N PRO A 424 12.70 17.83 12.05
CA PRO A 424 11.66 18.79 11.63
C PRO A 424 11.69 20.11 12.39
N ALA A 425 11.84 20.04 13.71
CA ALA A 425 11.84 21.23 14.57
C ALA A 425 12.98 22.20 14.24
N MET A 426 14.02 21.69 13.58
CA MET A 426 15.19 22.46 13.12
C MET A 426 15.21 22.67 11.60
N GLY A 427 14.18 22.22 10.86
CA GLY A 427 14.11 22.33 9.40
C GLY A 427 15.13 21.45 8.66
N VAL A 428 15.73 20.46 9.32
CA VAL A 428 16.77 19.60 8.76
C VAL A 428 16.15 18.43 8.00
N SER A 429 16.52 18.27 6.73
CA SER A 429 16.16 17.12 5.92
C SER A 429 17.33 16.68 5.06
N VAL A 430 17.92 15.52 5.37
CA VAL A 430 19.12 15.01 4.71
C VAL A 430 18.89 13.59 4.20
N ASN A 431 19.15 13.37 2.91
CA ASN A 431 19.28 12.02 2.35
C ASN A 431 20.76 11.66 2.26
N LEU A 432 21.12 10.51 2.82
CA LEU A 432 22.47 9.98 2.85
C LEU A 432 22.61 8.93 1.75
N LYS A 433 23.72 8.96 1.01
CA LYS A 433 24.10 7.80 0.18
C LYS A 433 24.69 6.71 1.09
N ALA A 434 24.87 5.51 0.56
CA ALA A 434 25.65 4.49 1.26
C ALA A 434 27.09 4.99 1.45
N ASN A 435 27.64 4.84 2.66
CA ASN A 435 29.00 5.26 3.01
C ASN A 435 29.27 6.77 2.86
N ASP A 436 28.21 7.57 2.90
CA ASP A 436 28.25 9.03 2.83
C ASP A 436 28.46 9.65 4.22
N THR A 437 29.17 10.78 4.29
CA THR A 437 29.28 11.57 5.51
C THR A 437 28.74 12.97 5.25
N LYS A 438 27.67 13.33 5.96
CA LYS A 438 27.07 14.67 5.87
C LYS A 438 27.05 15.37 7.21
N THR A 439 27.43 16.64 7.20
CA THR A 439 27.41 17.48 8.40
C THR A 439 26.22 18.43 8.32
N VAL A 440 25.44 18.48 9.40
CA VAL A 440 24.31 19.40 9.56
C VAL A 440 24.61 20.33 10.72
N LYS A 441 24.37 21.62 10.52
CA LYS A 441 24.48 22.63 11.58
C LYS A 441 23.11 23.17 11.93
N PHE A 442 22.82 23.29 13.22
CA PHE A 442 21.60 23.93 13.72
C PHE A 442 21.82 24.48 15.13
N THR A 443 21.04 25.50 15.51
CA THR A 443 21.15 26.11 16.85
C THR A 443 19.82 26.00 17.59
N PRO A 444 19.70 25.12 18.60
CA PRO A 444 18.46 24.96 19.36
C PRO A 444 18.23 26.15 20.30
N GLN A 445 17.11 26.86 20.08
CA GLN A 445 16.75 28.07 20.85
C GLN A 445 15.89 27.78 22.08
N LYS A 446 15.24 26.61 22.15
CA LYS A 446 14.34 26.22 23.24
C LYS A 446 14.88 24.95 23.91
N ALA A 447 14.85 24.93 25.23
CA ALA A 447 15.14 23.72 26.00
C ALA A 447 14.02 22.70 25.81
N GLY A 448 14.36 21.41 25.85
CA GLY A 448 13.42 20.31 25.63
C GLY A 448 13.96 19.23 24.70
N LYS A 449 13.12 18.24 24.41
CA LYS A 449 13.48 17.09 23.57
C LYS A 449 13.12 17.36 22.12
N ILE A 450 14.11 17.27 21.24
CA ILE A 450 13.95 17.38 19.78
C ILE A 450 14.08 15.97 19.20
N THR A 451 13.02 15.47 18.56
CA THR A 451 13.04 14.15 17.93
C THR A 451 13.62 14.23 16.52
N PHE A 452 14.45 13.25 16.16
CA PHE A 452 14.84 12.96 14.79
C PHE A 452 14.35 11.58 14.36
N ALA A 453 14.09 11.40 13.07
CA ALA A 453 13.52 10.15 12.57
C ALA A 453 13.85 9.86 11.09
N CYS A 454 13.59 8.61 10.70
CA CYS A 454 13.74 8.15 9.33
C CYS A 454 12.54 8.54 8.43
N SER A 455 12.61 8.29 7.11
CA SER A 455 11.49 8.63 6.19
C SER A 455 10.17 7.97 6.61
N MET A 456 10.21 6.70 7.01
CA MET A 456 9.03 5.97 7.51
C MET A 456 8.72 6.27 8.97
N GLY A 457 9.49 7.15 9.60
CA GLY A 457 9.47 7.41 11.02
C GLY A 457 9.81 6.20 11.88
N MET A 458 10.13 5.02 11.35
CA MET A 458 10.31 3.79 12.12
C MET A 458 11.50 3.86 13.07
N TYR A 459 12.67 4.27 12.56
CA TYR A 459 13.86 4.53 13.36
C TYR A 459 13.84 5.97 13.84
N ARG A 460 14.13 6.18 15.13
CA ARG A 460 13.97 7.47 15.82
C ARG A 460 15.07 7.64 16.86
N GLY A 461 15.34 8.89 17.20
CA GLY A 461 16.15 9.26 18.35
C GLY A 461 15.80 10.64 18.87
N VAL A 462 16.46 11.04 19.96
CA VAL A 462 16.17 12.26 20.71
C VAL A 462 17.44 13.07 20.93
N ILE A 463 17.36 14.36 20.65
CA ILE A 463 18.34 15.36 21.03
C ILE A 463 17.72 16.14 22.19
N GLU A 464 18.22 15.92 23.40
CA GLU A 464 17.81 16.66 24.59
C GLU A 464 18.61 17.96 24.70
N VAL A 465 17.90 19.08 24.62
CA VAL A 465 18.46 20.43 24.77
C VAL A 465 18.36 20.84 26.23
N ILE A 466 19.50 21.01 26.88
CA ILE A 466 19.63 21.46 28.28
C ILE A 466 20.12 22.90 28.41
#